data_AF-A0A2W6U6H4-F1
#
_entry.id   AF-A0A2W6U6H4-F1
#
_cell.length_a   1.000
_cell.length_b   1.000
_cell.length_c   1.000
_cell.angle_alpha   90.00
_cell.angle_beta   90.00
_cell.angle_gamma   90.00
#
_symmetry.space_group_name_H-M   'P 1'
#
loop_
_entity.id
_entity.type
_entity.pdbx_description
1 polymer ?
#
loop_
_entity_poly.entity_id
_entity_poly.type
_entity_poly.pdbx_seq_one_letter_code
_entity_poly.pdbx_strand_id
1 'polypeptide(L)'
;MTSASTTAGAKTARPGDLPIWVIVAVSVFFGLFYAYAVWNAIAFLVSQATGPLGLNGAGWAILLAAVVFPLVAFGVAFAIGWRRAWWEFALTLLAGLGLVAVFWLNVVAYSVTNGATLLG
;
A
#
# COMPACT_ATOMS: atom_id res chain seq x y z
N MET A 1 43.51 29.55 37.30
CA MET A 1 42.04 29.64 37.15
C MET A 1 41.67 29.01 35.82
N THR A 2 41.19 27.77 35.88
CA THR A 2 40.80 26.90 34.77
C THR A 2 39.41 27.26 34.27
N SER A 3 39.25 27.64 33.00
CA SER A 3 37.93 27.68 32.36
C SER A 3 37.75 26.41 31.56
N ALA A 4 36.79 25.59 31.97
CA ALA A 4 36.44 24.33 31.35
C ALA A 4 35.92 24.56 29.92
N SER A 5 36.58 23.96 28.95
CA SER A 5 36.08 23.82 27.58
C SER A 5 34.89 22.86 27.60
N THR A 6 33.68 23.40 27.44
CA THR A 6 32.47 22.59 27.19
C THR A 6 32.56 22.02 25.78
N THR A 7 33.09 20.80 25.65
CA THR A 7 32.88 19.97 24.46
C THR A 7 31.43 19.49 24.48
N ALA A 8 30.55 20.26 23.81
CA ALA A 8 29.23 19.77 23.44
C ALA A 8 29.43 18.49 22.62
N GLY A 9 29.12 17.35 23.23
CA GLY A 9 29.19 16.04 22.58
C GLY A 9 28.32 16.04 21.34
N ALA A 10 28.94 16.17 20.17
CA ALA A 10 28.31 15.85 18.91
C ALA A 10 27.88 14.40 19.01
N LYS A 11 26.56 14.17 19.12
CA LYS A 11 25.96 12.84 19.14
C LYS A 11 26.31 12.20 17.80
N THR A 12 27.39 11.42 17.76
CA THR A 12 27.79 10.67 16.58
C THR A 12 26.67 9.69 16.29
N ALA A 13 25.90 9.98 15.23
CA ALA A 13 24.91 9.06 14.71
C ALA A 13 25.60 7.73 14.42
N ARG A 14 25.14 6.65 15.06
CA ARG A 14 25.77 5.34 14.94
C ARG A 14 25.62 4.86 13.48
N PRO A 15 26.69 4.36 12.83
CA PRO A 15 26.68 3.89 11.44
C PRO A 15 25.84 2.62 11.13
N GLY A 16 24.71 2.39 11.80
CA GLY A 16 23.93 1.16 11.63
C GLY A 16 22.42 1.26 11.84
N ASP A 17 21.92 2.35 12.42
CA ASP A 17 20.48 2.55 12.59
C ASP A 17 19.95 3.39 11.42
N LEU A 18 19.23 2.74 10.51
CA LEU A 18 18.47 3.40 9.46
C LEU A 18 17.61 4.53 10.08
N PRO A 19 17.73 5.79 9.60
CA PRO A 19 16.95 6.88 10.17
C PRO A 19 15.47 6.57 9.97
N ILE A 20 14.71 6.50 11.07
CA ILE A 20 13.27 6.18 11.05
C ILE A 20 12.51 7.07 10.06
N TRP A 21 12.94 8.32 9.90
CA TRP A 21 12.36 9.25 8.93
C TRP A 21 12.46 8.76 7.46
N VAL A 22 13.54 8.07 7.08
CA VAL A 22 13.67 7.49 5.73
C VAL A 22 12.66 6.37 5.52
N ILE A 23 12.49 5.49 6.51
CA ILE A 23 11.49 4.41 6.44
C ILE A 23 10.09 5.02 6.32
N VAL A 24 9.77 6.02 7.14
CA VAL A 24 8.48 6.72 7.08
C VAL A 24 8.29 7.39 5.72
N ALA A 25 9.29 8.10 5.19
CA ALA A 25 9.20 8.77 3.90
C ALA A 25 8.95 7.79 2.74
N VAL A 26 9.70 6.68 2.69
CA VAL A 26 9.52 5.62 1.69
C VAL A 26 8.14 4.97 1.83
N SER A 27 7.70 4.70 3.05
CA SER A 27 6.40 4.09 3.34
C SER A 27 5.25 4.99 2.92
N VAL A 28 5.34 6.29 3.21
CA VAL A 28 4.32 7.28 2.81
C VAL A 28 4.32 7.43 1.29
N PHE A 29 5.50 7.55 0.67
CA PHE A 29 5.61 7.67 -0.78
C PHE A 29 4.99 6.48 -1.51
N PHE A 30 5.36 5.24 -1.17
CA PHE A 30 4.76 4.04 -1.76
C PHE A 30 3.32 3.85 -1.32
N GLY A 31 3.02 4.06 -0.05
CA GLY A 31 1.70 3.93 0.55
C GLY A 31 0.65 4.82 -0.12
N LEU A 32 1.02 5.99 -0.64
CA LEU A 32 0.15 6.83 -1.46
C LEU A 32 -0.35 6.12 -2.72
N PHE A 33 0.50 5.31 -3.38
CA PHE A 33 0.07 4.52 -4.54
C PHE A 33 -0.89 3.39 -4.15
N TYR A 34 -0.66 2.74 -3.01
CA TYR A 34 -1.61 1.76 -2.48
C TYR A 34 -2.94 2.42 -2.11
N ALA A 35 -2.92 3.59 -1.46
CA ALA A 35 -4.11 4.35 -1.13
C ALA A 35 -4.87 4.78 -2.39
N TYR A 36 -4.16 5.15 -3.45
CA TYR A 36 -4.77 5.44 -4.75
C TYR A 36 -5.48 4.20 -5.33
N ALA A 37 -4.88 3.01 -5.24
CA ALA A 37 -5.53 1.76 -5.67
C ALA A 37 -6.80 1.48 -4.86
N VAL A 38 -6.76 1.66 -3.53
CA VAL A 38 -7.94 1.54 -2.65
C VAL A 38 -9.03 2.53 -3.07
N TRP A 39 -8.67 3.79 -3.33
CA TRP A 39 -9.63 4.80 -3.78
C TRP A 39 -10.30 4.41 -5.10
N ASN A 40 -9.53 3.92 -6.08
CA ASN A 40 -10.09 3.41 -7.33
C ASN A 40 -11.02 2.22 -7.11
N ALA A 41 -10.64 1.28 -6.25
CA ALA A 41 -11.47 0.13 -5.90
C ALA A 41 -12.80 0.56 -5.25
N ILE A 42 -12.77 1.53 -4.35
CA ILE A 42 -13.97 2.08 -3.72
C ILE A 42 -14.85 2.79 -4.75
N ALA A 43 -14.27 3.66 -5.58
CA ALA A 43 -15.02 4.37 -6.62
C ALA A 43 -15.71 3.39 -7.58
N PHE A 44 -15.01 2.32 -7.97
CA PHE A 44 -15.56 1.27 -8.81
C PHE A 44 -16.67 0.47 -8.09
N LEU A 45 -16.46 0.07 -6.84
CA LEU A 45 -17.46 -0.60 -6.01
C LEU A 45 -18.74 0.23 -5.91
N VAL A 46 -18.62 1.52 -5.59
CA VAL A 46 -19.75 2.44 -5.47
C VAL A 46 -20.48 2.55 -6.80
N SER A 47 -19.76 2.75 -7.91
CA SER A 47 -20.33 2.82 -9.26
C SER A 47 -21.18 1.59 -9.58
N GLN A 48 -20.65 0.38 -9.33
CA GLN A 48 -21.37 -0.87 -9.57
C GLN A 48 -22.55 -1.06 -8.61
N ALA A 49 -22.38 -0.71 -7.33
CA ALA A 49 -23.42 -0.85 -6.31
C ALA A 49 -24.63 0.09 -6.54
N THR A 50 -24.38 1.29 -7.07
CA THR A 50 -25.42 2.26 -7.41
C THR A 50 -25.99 2.10 -8.83
N GLY A 51 -25.49 1.13 -9.59
CA GLY A 51 -25.96 0.83 -10.94
C GLY A 51 -27.37 0.23 -10.96
N PRO A 52 -28.05 0.22 -12.12
CA PRO A 52 -29.46 -0.17 -12.24
C PRO A 52 -29.79 -1.59 -11.78
N LEU A 53 -28.81 -2.50 -11.89
CA LEU A 53 -28.96 -3.92 -11.53
C LEU A 53 -28.43 -4.23 -10.11
N GLY A 54 -27.73 -3.28 -9.46
CA GLY A 54 -27.07 -3.52 -8.18
C GLY A 54 -26.03 -4.66 -8.21
N LEU A 55 -25.41 -4.95 -7.06
CA LEU A 55 -24.46 -6.05 -6.89
C LEU A 55 -25.14 -7.25 -6.23
N ASN A 56 -24.92 -8.44 -6.80
CA ASN A 56 -25.30 -9.69 -6.16
C ASN A 56 -24.29 -10.10 -5.07
N GLY A 57 -24.56 -11.17 -4.32
CA GLY A 57 -23.70 -11.62 -3.23
C GLY A 57 -22.24 -11.91 -3.63
N ALA A 58 -22.02 -12.46 -4.83
CA ALA A 58 -20.67 -12.70 -5.35
C ALA A 58 -19.97 -11.40 -5.77
N GLY A 59 -20.71 -10.48 -6.39
CA GLY A 59 -20.22 -9.14 -6.74
C GLY A 59 -19.75 -8.36 -5.54
N TRP A 60 -20.52 -8.37 -4.44
CA TRP A 60 -20.09 -7.78 -3.17
C TRP A 60 -18.79 -8.39 -2.66
N ALA A 61 -18.68 -9.72 -2.62
CA ALA A 61 -17.49 -10.39 -2.14
C ALA A 61 -16.24 -10.04 -2.96
N ILE A 62 -16.35 -10.09 -4.30
CA ILE A 62 -15.24 -9.82 -5.21
C ILE A 62 -14.78 -8.36 -5.11
N LEU A 63 -15.71 -7.41 -5.11
CA LEU A 63 -15.37 -5.99 -5.11
C LEU A 63 -14.90 -5.51 -3.73
N LEU A 64 -15.43 -6.06 -2.63
CA LEU A 64 -14.88 -5.80 -1.29
C LEU A 64 -13.47 -6.39 -1.15
N ALA A 65 -13.24 -7.60 -1.67
CA ALA A 65 -11.89 -8.16 -1.72
C ALA A 65 -10.95 -7.25 -2.52
N ALA A 66 -11.43 -6.63 -3.60
CA ALA A 66 -10.64 -5.70 -4.38
C ALA A 66 -10.25 -4.41 -3.63
N VAL A 67 -11.08 -3.95 -2.70
CA VAL A 67 -10.79 -2.81 -1.81
C VAL A 67 -9.81 -3.20 -0.70
N VAL A 68 -9.97 -4.39 -0.12
CA VAL A 68 -9.16 -4.84 1.03
C VAL A 68 -7.77 -5.31 0.60
N PHE A 69 -7.64 -5.89 -0.60
CA PHE A 69 -6.39 -6.47 -1.08
C PHE A 69 -5.19 -5.51 -1.07
N PRO A 70 -5.28 -4.26 -1.57
CA PRO A 70 -4.17 -3.31 -1.50
C PRO A 70 -3.72 -2.99 -0.07
N LEU A 71 -4.65 -2.93 0.89
CA LEU A 71 -4.32 -2.68 2.30
C LEU A 71 -3.53 -3.85 2.89
N VAL A 72 -3.95 -5.08 2.59
CA VAL A 72 -3.27 -6.30 3.03
C VAL A 72 -1.89 -6.40 2.37
N ALA A 73 -1.81 -6.17 1.06
CA ALA A 73 -0.55 -6.20 0.31
C ALA A 73 0.47 -5.18 0.86
N PHE A 74 0.03 -3.95 1.17
CA PHE A 74 0.87 -2.95 1.81
C PHE A 74 1.34 -3.41 3.20
N GLY A 75 0.43 -3.89 4.04
CA GLY A 75 0.75 -4.36 5.39
C GLY A 75 1.74 -5.52 5.38
N VAL A 76 1.58 -6.48 4.48
CA VAL A 76 2.49 -7.62 4.31
C VAL A 76 3.84 -7.17 3.79
N ALA A 77 3.88 -6.35 2.74
CA ALA A 77 5.14 -5.81 2.20
C ALA A 77 5.91 -5.00 3.25
N PHE A 78 5.19 -4.18 4.02
CA PHE A 78 5.74 -3.38 5.10
C PHE A 78 6.29 -4.26 6.23
N ALA A 79 5.53 -5.27 6.68
CA ALA A 79 5.96 -6.20 7.74
C ALA A 79 7.20 -7.01 7.34
N ILE A 80 7.28 -7.47 6.08
CA ILE A 80 8.44 -8.20 5.56
C ILE A 80 9.68 -7.29 5.49
N GLY A 81 9.49 -6.05 5.04
CA GLY A 81 10.59 -5.14 4.79
C GLY A 81 11.10 -4.36 6.02
N TRP A 82 10.35 -4.30 7.13
CA TRP A 82 10.72 -3.45 8.29
C TRP A 82 12.09 -3.81 8.88
N ARG A 83 12.51 -5.07 8.82
CA ARG A 83 13.82 -5.50 9.38
C ARG A 83 14.99 -5.40 8.38
N ARG A 84 14.74 -4.93 7.15
CA ARG A 84 15.68 -4.95 6.03
C ARG A 84 16.27 -3.57 5.73
N ALA A 85 17.32 -3.53 4.90
CA ALA A 85 17.92 -2.30 4.42
C ALA A 85 16.92 -1.43 3.64
N TRP A 86 17.11 -0.10 3.59
CA TRP A 86 16.16 0.84 2.97
C TRP A 86 15.80 0.49 1.52
N TRP A 87 16.76 -0.02 0.74
CA TRP A 87 16.57 -0.38 -0.67
C TRP A 87 15.79 -1.69 -0.80
N GLU A 88 16.05 -2.67 0.06
CA GLU A 88 15.27 -3.92 0.13
C GLU A 88 13.83 -3.66 0.57
N PHE A 89 13.64 -2.74 1.52
CA PHE A 89 12.33 -2.27 1.95
C PHE A 89 11.55 -1.64 0.79
N ALA A 90 12.18 -0.72 0.04
CA ALA A 90 11.58 -0.09 -1.13
C ALA A 90 11.24 -1.13 -2.23
N LEU A 91 12.12 -2.10 -2.49
CA LEU A 91 11.86 -3.18 -3.46
C LEU A 91 10.69 -4.07 -3.01
N THR A 92 10.55 -4.33 -1.72
CA THR A 92 9.45 -5.13 -1.17
C THR A 92 8.11 -4.40 -1.34
N LEU A 93 8.08 -3.09 -1.05
CA LEU A 93 6.92 -2.23 -1.29
C LEU A 93 6.57 -2.13 -2.78
N LEU A 94 7.58 -2.02 -3.65
CA LEU A 94 7.40 -1.99 -5.10
C LEU A 94 6.85 -3.32 -5.63
N ALA A 95 7.35 -4.46 -5.12
CA ALA A 95 6.86 -5.77 -5.50
C ALA A 95 5.39 -5.97 -5.11
N GLY A 96 5.02 -5.58 -3.89
CA GLY A 96 3.61 -5.59 -3.46
C GLY A 96 2.75 -4.67 -4.32
N LEU A 97 3.28 -3.52 -4.77
CA LEU A 97 2.55 -2.58 -5.62
C LEU A 97 2.33 -3.18 -7.01
N GLY A 98 3.30 -3.91 -7.54
CA GLY A 98 3.16 -4.69 -8.77
C GLY A 98 2.07 -5.75 -8.68
N LEU A 99 1.99 -6.48 -7.56
CA LEU A 99 0.91 -7.44 -7.31
C LEU A 99 -0.46 -6.77 -7.28
N VAL A 100 -0.57 -5.62 -6.58
CA VAL A 100 -1.80 -4.82 -6.56
C VAL A 100 -2.19 -4.34 -7.96
N ALA A 101 -1.23 -3.89 -8.77
CA ALA A 101 -1.49 -3.45 -10.13
C ALA A 101 -2.01 -4.57 -11.03
N VAL A 102 -1.38 -5.75 -11.00
CA VAL A 102 -1.83 -6.92 -11.76
C VAL A 102 -3.22 -7.37 -11.31
N PHE A 103 -3.44 -7.45 -10.01
CA PHE A 103 -4.74 -7.80 -9.45
C PHE A 103 -5.83 -6.80 -9.87
N TRP A 104 -5.55 -5.50 -9.81
CA TRP A 104 -6.49 -4.47 -10.24
C TRP A 104 -6.85 -4.60 -11.72
N LEU A 105 -5.85 -4.80 -12.58
CA LEU A 105 -6.07 -5.02 -14.00
C LEU A 105 -6.96 -6.25 -14.24
N ASN A 106 -6.78 -7.31 -13.45
CA ASN A 106 -7.59 -8.51 -13.52
C ASN A 106 -9.06 -8.25 -13.10
N VAL A 107 -9.30 -7.49 -12.02
CA VAL A 107 -10.65 -7.12 -11.58
C VAL A 107 -11.38 -6.30 -12.65
N VAL A 108 -10.70 -5.33 -13.27
CA VAL A 108 -11.28 -4.53 -14.35
C VAL A 108 -11.58 -5.40 -15.56
N ALA A 109 -10.65 -6.24 -16.00
CA ALA A 109 -10.84 -7.15 -17.12
C ALA A 109 -12.00 -8.13 -16.88
N TYR A 110 -12.08 -8.69 -15.66
CA TYR A 110 -13.18 -9.57 -15.25
C TYR A 110 -14.52 -8.83 -15.30
N SER A 111 -14.56 -7.58 -14.83
CA SER A 111 -15.79 -6.78 -14.86
C SER A 111 -16.25 -6.43 -16.27
N VAL A 112 -15.33 -6.21 -17.21
CA VAL A 112 -15.68 -5.95 -18.62
C VAL A 112 -16.17 -7.22 -19.32
N THR A 113 -15.56 -8.37 -19.03
CA THR A 113 -15.86 -9.65 -19.71
C THR A 113 -17.02 -10.42 -19.09
N ASN A 114 -17.19 -10.31 -17.76
CA ASN A 114 -18.14 -11.07 -16.96
C ASN A 114 -19.00 -10.16 -16.06
N GLY A 115 -19.07 -8.85 -16.32
CA GLY A 115 -19.79 -7.91 -15.46
C GLY A 115 -21.25 -8.30 -15.19
N ALA A 116 -21.93 -8.92 -16.17
CA ALA A 116 -23.29 -9.40 -16.02
C ALA A 116 -23.45 -10.48 -14.92
N THR A 117 -22.43 -11.26 -14.61
CA THR A 117 -22.50 -12.27 -13.52
C THR A 117 -22.33 -11.68 -12.12
N LEU A 118 -21.91 -10.41 -12.02
CA LEU A 118 -21.76 -9.70 -10.75
C LEU A 118 -23.00 -8.92 -10.32
N LEU A 119 -23.93 -8.74 -11.25
CA LEU A 119 -25.10 -7.88 -11.12
C LEU A 119 -26.37 -8.72 -10.96
N GLY A 120 -27.40 -8.18 -10.30
CA GLY A 120 -28.69 -8.84 -10.09
C GLY A 120 -29.14 -8.95 -8.64
#